data_AF-A0A0A0F4U9-F1
#
_entry.id   AF-A0A0A0F4U9-F1
#
_cell.length_a   1.000
_cell.length_b   1.000
_cell.length_c   1.000
_cell.angle_alpha   90.00
_cell.angle_beta   90.00
_cell.angle_gamma   90.00
#
_symmetry.space_group_name_H-M   'P 1'
#
loop_
_entity.id
_entity.type
_entity.pdbx_description
1 polymer ?
#
loop_
_entity_poly.entity_id
_entity_poly.type
_entity_poly.pdbx_seq_one_letter_code
_entity_poly.pdbx_strand_id
1 'polypeptide(L)'
;MGSKDVALWVWPLAALALLSVWLLGLRGDLWLADWLYAWEGGRWALQSHWLTGPVLHTGARHASTAAWVGVVLAWLASLLHPGWHAWRRPLGYLALAVLLGTGLVSALKAHSQMDCPWDLARYGGTRAYHRPWQAAGQTPGRCFPAGHASAGYAWLALYFFFDAVRPRWRRRGLAAGLGLGLLFGIDQQLRGAHFLSHDLYSAAICWFIALGLSRWVLRSRRAEMLA
;
A
#
# COMPACT_ATOMS: atom_id res chain seq x y z
N MET A 1 4.51 -19.30 -18.93
CA MET A 1 3.69 -18.77 -17.80
C MET A 1 2.27 -19.30 -17.96
N GLY A 2 1.64 -19.84 -16.92
CA GLY A 2 0.25 -20.30 -17.03
C GLY A 2 -0.73 -19.13 -17.20
N SER A 3 -1.92 -19.36 -17.75
CA SER A 3 -2.95 -18.32 -17.93
C SER A 3 -3.30 -17.57 -16.63
N LYS A 4 -3.32 -18.29 -15.50
CA LYS A 4 -3.52 -17.71 -14.16
C LYS A 4 -2.38 -16.79 -13.73
N ASP A 5 -1.15 -17.05 -14.16
CA ASP A 5 -0.01 -16.19 -13.85
C ASP A 5 -0.11 -14.87 -14.60
N VAL A 6 -0.48 -14.92 -15.89
CA VAL A 6 -0.68 -13.72 -16.72
C VAL A 6 -1.77 -12.84 -16.13
N ALA A 7 -2.88 -13.45 -15.70
CA ALA A 7 -4.00 -12.73 -15.07
C ALA A 7 -3.59 -11.92 -13.82
N LEU A 8 -2.65 -12.42 -13.00
CA LEU A 8 -2.18 -11.72 -11.79
C LEU A 8 -1.34 -10.47 -12.09
N TRP A 9 -0.80 -10.35 -13.31
CA TRP A 9 -0.14 -9.14 -13.79
C TRP A 9 -1.10 -8.23 -14.54
N VAL A 10 -1.85 -8.79 -15.50
CA VAL A 10 -2.67 -8.02 -16.44
C VAL A 10 -3.83 -7.34 -15.73
N TRP A 11 -4.58 -8.02 -14.87
CA TRP A 11 -5.76 -7.40 -14.24
C TRP A 11 -5.41 -6.24 -13.32
N PRO A 12 -4.40 -6.34 -12.43
CA PRO A 12 -3.99 -5.21 -11.61
C PRO A 12 -3.38 -4.07 -12.43
N LEU A 13 -2.64 -4.35 -13.51
CA LEU A 13 -2.15 -3.31 -14.43
C LEU A 13 -3.30 -2.60 -15.16
N ALA A 14 -4.28 -3.35 -15.66
CA ALA A 14 -5.45 -2.80 -16.31
C ALA A 14 -6.29 -1.95 -15.33
N ALA A 15 -6.49 -2.43 -14.11
CA ALA A 15 -7.17 -1.68 -13.05
C ALA A 15 -6.41 -0.39 -12.70
N LEU A 16 -5.08 -0.46 -12.53
CA LEU A 16 -4.24 0.71 -12.32
C LEU A 16 -4.40 1.72 -13.46
N ALA A 17 -4.31 1.27 -14.72
CA ALA A 17 -4.43 2.15 -15.88
C ALA A 17 -5.80 2.83 -15.95
N LEU A 18 -6.89 2.06 -15.83
CA LEU A 18 -8.27 2.58 -15.88
C LEU A 18 -8.55 3.56 -14.74
N LEU A 19 -8.16 3.20 -13.51
CA LEU A 19 -8.36 4.07 -12.35
C LEU A 19 -7.46 5.31 -12.42
N SER A 20 -6.23 5.22 -12.93
CA SER A 20 -5.38 6.39 -13.14
C SER A 20 -5.98 7.36 -14.16
N VAL A 21 -6.59 6.86 -15.25
CA VAL A 21 -7.30 7.71 -16.21
C VAL A 21 -8.42 8.48 -15.52
N TRP A 22 -9.22 7.81 -14.70
CA TRP A 22 -10.31 8.46 -13.97
C TRP A 22 -9.79 9.46 -12.91
N LEU A 23 -8.89 9.02 -12.03
CA LEU A 23 -8.43 9.81 -10.88
C LEU A 23 -7.58 11.01 -11.29
N LEU A 24 -6.58 10.80 -12.15
CA LEU A 24 -5.61 11.82 -12.56
C LEU A 24 -6.03 12.54 -13.85
N GLY A 25 -6.57 11.80 -14.83
CA GLY A 25 -6.96 12.35 -16.13
C GLY A 25 -8.28 13.10 -16.08
N LEU A 26 -9.32 12.46 -15.51
CA LEU A 26 -10.68 13.00 -15.40
C LEU A 26 -10.96 13.70 -14.07
N ARG A 27 -9.90 14.00 -13.29
CA ARG A 27 -9.97 14.76 -12.03
C ARG A 27 -10.79 14.05 -10.94
N GLY A 28 -10.87 12.72 -10.95
CA GLY A 28 -11.54 11.94 -9.92
C GLY A 28 -10.97 12.17 -8.51
N ASP A 29 -9.66 12.42 -8.39
CA ASP A 29 -9.03 12.78 -7.11
C ASP A 29 -9.62 14.07 -6.51
N LEU A 30 -9.75 15.11 -7.34
CA LEU A 30 -10.33 16.38 -6.91
C LEU A 30 -11.81 16.22 -6.62
N TRP A 31 -12.55 15.49 -7.45
CA TRP A 31 -13.98 15.24 -7.23
C TRP A 31 -14.23 14.58 -5.86
N LEU A 32 -13.46 13.54 -5.52
CA LEU A 32 -13.62 12.86 -4.24
C LEU A 32 -13.19 13.76 -3.07
N ALA A 33 -12.04 14.44 -3.19
CA ALA A 33 -11.57 15.33 -2.14
C ALA A 33 -12.49 16.53 -1.91
N ASP A 34 -13.08 17.10 -2.96
CA ASP A 34 -14.11 18.15 -2.87
C ASP A 34 -15.34 17.66 -2.10
N TRP A 35 -15.80 16.44 -2.42
CA TRP A 35 -16.93 15.82 -1.75
C TRP A 35 -16.66 15.57 -0.26
N LEU A 36 -15.50 15.02 0.08
CA LEU A 36 -15.08 14.80 1.48
C LEU A 36 -14.95 16.13 2.24
N TYR A 37 -14.29 17.11 1.63
CA TYR A 37 -14.10 18.43 2.23
C TYR A 37 -15.43 19.15 2.51
N ALA A 38 -16.38 19.06 1.57
CA ALA A 38 -17.73 19.60 1.74
C ALA A 38 -18.50 18.85 2.84
N TRP A 39 -18.38 17.52 2.88
CA TRP A 39 -19.01 16.67 3.89
C TRP A 39 -18.49 16.98 5.31
N GLU A 40 -17.22 17.36 5.45
CA GLU A 40 -16.62 17.80 6.71
C GLU A 40 -16.89 19.28 7.06
N GLY A 41 -17.75 19.95 6.29
CA GLY A 41 -18.19 21.32 6.55
C GLY A 41 -17.26 22.40 6.03
N GLY A 42 -16.50 22.11 4.96
CA GLY A 42 -15.57 23.07 4.36
C GLY A 42 -14.28 23.24 5.15
N ARG A 43 -13.84 22.18 5.83
CA ARG A 43 -12.58 22.06 6.58
C ARG A 43 -12.22 20.58 6.71
N TRP A 44 -10.96 20.26 6.98
CA TRP A 44 -10.55 18.89 7.36
C TRP A 44 -10.80 18.65 8.85
N ALA A 45 -12.07 18.53 9.24
CA ALA A 45 -12.49 18.32 10.63
C ALA A 45 -11.88 17.04 11.24
N LEU A 46 -11.62 16.04 10.40
CA LEU A 46 -11.04 14.77 10.81
C LEU A 46 -9.51 14.75 10.79
N GLN A 47 -8.83 15.84 10.43
CA GLN A 47 -7.35 15.89 10.37
C GLN A 47 -6.67 15.52 11.71
N SER A 48 -7.23 16.01 12.82
CA SER A 48 -6.71 15.86 14.19
C SER A 48 -7.66 15.12 15.13
N HIS A 49 -8.71 14.48 14.60
CA HIS A 49 -9.67 13.73 15.41
C HIS A 49 -8.98 12.54 16.11
N TRP A 50 -9.39 12.22 17.35
CA TRP A 50 -8.71 11.21 18.19
C TRP A 50 -8.63 9.83 17.53
N LEU A 51 -9.65 9.49 16.74
CA LEU A 51 -9.72 8.22 16.00
C LEU A 51 -8.75 8.22 14.81
N THR A 52 -8.70 9.29 14.03
CA THR A 52 -7.93 9.34 12.78
C THR A 52 -6.46 9.63 13.02
N GLY A 53 -6.13 10.49 13.98
CA GLY A 53 -4.75 10.79 14.37
C GLY A 53 -4.14 9.71 15.29
N PRO A 54 -4.38 9.76 16.61
CA PRO A 54 -3.77 8.82 17.55
C PRO A 54 -3.99 7.33 17.23
N VAL A 55 -5.22 6.92 16.89
CA VAL A 55 -5.56 5.49 16.74
C VAL A 55 -5.20 4.96 15.35
N LEU A 56 -5.79 5.52 14.28
CA LEU A 56 -5.64 4.99 12.93
C LEU A 56 -4.34 5.43 12.26
N HIS A 57 -3.86 6.64 12.51
CA HIS A 57 -2.57 7.06 11.98
C HIS A 57 -1.41 6.51 12.81
N THR A 58 -1.31 6.85 14.09
CA THR A 58 -0.15 6.44 14.89
C THR A 58 -0.25 4.99 15.34
N GLY A 59 -1.37 4.60 15.97
CA GLY A 59 -1.57 3.24 16.48
C GLY A 59 -1.50 2.17 15.39
N ALA A 60 -2.19 2.38 14.26
CA ALA A 60 -2.20 1.37 13.20
C ALA A 60 -0.85 1.24 12.47
N ARG A 61 -0.08 2.33 12.38
CA ARG A 61 1.31 2.27 11.91
C ARG A 61 2.16 1.39 12.83
N HIS A 62 2.08 1.62 14.15
CA HIS A 62 2.82 0.79 15.12
C HIS A 62 2.38 -0.68 15.08
N ALA A 63 1.08 -0.94 14.96
CA ALA A 63 0.56 -2.30 14.83
C ALA A 63 1.11 -3.01 13.59
N SER A 64 1.15 -2.34 12.43
CA SER A 64 1.75 -2.89 11.21
C SER A 64 3.25 -3.13 11.38
N THR A 65 3.99 -2.20 11.98
CA THR A 65 5.42 -2.38 12.29
C THR A 65 5.65 -3.57 13.23
N ALA A 66 4.87 -3.69 14.31
CA ALA A 66 4.97 -4.79 15.26
C ALA A 66 4.67 -6.14 14.59
N ALA A 67 3.65 -6.21 13.73
CA ALA A 67 3.35 -7.40 12.96
C ALA A 67 4.52 -7.78 12.04
N TRP A 68 5.14 -6.82 11.36
CA TRP A 68 6.32 -7.06 10.52
C TRP A 68 7.52 -7.57 11.33
N VAL A 69 7.80 -6.95 12.48
CA VAL A 69 8.84 -7.42 13.43
C VAL A 69 8.54 -8.87 13.85
N GLY A 70 7.29 -9.20 14.16
CA GLY A 70 6.88 -10.57 14.47
C GLY A 70 7.18 -11.56 13.33
N VAL A 71 6.94 -11.17 12.07
CA VAL A 71 7.30 -11.98 10.90
C VAL A 71 8.82 -12.16 10.78
N VAL A 72 9.61 -11.11 11.00
CA VAL A 72 11.08 -11.19 10.99
C VAL A 72 11.58 -12.12 12.08
N LEU A 73 11.07 -12.00 13.31
CA LEU A 73 11.43 -12.90 14.41
C LEU A 73 11.06 -14.35 14.11
N ALA A 74 9.87 -14.60 13.56
CA ALA A 74 9.46 -15.94 13.13
C ALA A 74 10.36 -16.49 12.01
N TRP A 75 10.77 -15.63 11.07
CA TRP A 75 11.72 -16.00 10.03
C TRP A 75 13.08 -16.38 10.62
N LEU A 76 13.65 -15.56 11.51
CA LEU A 76 14.91 -15.86 12.19
C LEU A 76 14.83 -17.17 13.00
N ALA A 77 13.76 -17.36 13.77
CA ALA A 77 13.51 -18.61 14.49
C ALA A 77 13.46 -19.82 13.54
N SER A 78 12.87 -19.66 12.35
CA SER A 78 12.82 -20.73 11.35
C SER A 78 14.20 -21.12 10.82
N LEU A 79 15.19 -20.21 10.83
CA LEU A 79 16.58 -20.49 10.44
C LEU A 79 17.33 -21.30 11.50
N LEU A 80 16.98 -21.10 12.77
CA LEU A 80 17.63 -21.75 13.91
C LEU A 80 17.04 -23.13 14.24
N HIS A 81 15.73 -23.33 14.00
CA HIS A 81 15.04 -24.56 14.39
C HIS A 81 14.80 -25.52 13.21
N PRO A 82 15.31 -26.79 13.25
CA PRO A 82 15.12 -27.74 12.16
C PRO A 82 13.64 -28.03 11.84
N GLY A 83 12.78 -28.14 12.85
CA GLY A 83 11.34 -28.37 12.63
C GLY A 83 10.61 -27.31 11.78
N TRP A 84 11.22 -26.15 11.51
CA TRP A 84 10.60 -25.03 10.80
C TRP A 84 11.18 -24.79 9.40
N HIS A 85 11.97 -25.73 8.86
CA HIS A 85 12.58 -25.62 7.51
C HIS A 85 11.57 -25.27 6.42
N ALA A 86 10.33 -25.78 6.51
CA ALA A 86 9.26 -25.49 5.54
C ALA A 86 8.85 -24.00 5.50
N TRP A 87 9.02 -23.27 6.60
CA TRP A 87 8.57 -21.89 6.77
C TRP A 87 9.65 -20.84 6.43
N ARG A 88 10.92 -21.24 6.27
CA ARG A 88 12.05 -20.34 6.00
C ARG A 88 11.83 -19.45 4.78
N ARG A 89 11.56 -20.05 3.62
CA ARG A 89 11.32 -19.31 2.36
C ARG A 89 10.03 -18.48 2.42
N PRO A 90 8.87 -19.03 2.86
CA PRO A 90 7.64 -18.24 3.00
C PRO A 90 7.76 -17.03 3.94
N LEU A 91 8.34 -17.20 5.13
CA LEU A 91 8.48 -16.11 6.10
C LEU A 91 9.49 -15.07 5.64
N GLY A 92 10.63 -15.51 5.06
CA GLY A 92 11.62 -14.60 4.47
C GLY A 92 11.04 -13.80 3.30
N TYR A 93 10.25 -14.45 2.44
CA TYR A 93 9.48 -13.78 1.39
C TYR A 93 8.56 -12.69 1.96
N LEU A 94 7.75 -13.04 2.97
CA LEU A 94 6.77 -12.11 3.53
C LEU A 94 7.46 -10.90 4.19
N ALA A 95 8.52 -11.14 4.95
CA ALA A 95 9.33 -10.08 5.56
C ALA A 95 9.92 -9.14 4.50
N LEU A 96 10.53 -9.70 3.46
CA LEU A 96 11.16 -8.95 2.39
C LEU A 96 10.14 -8.19 1.54
N ALA A 97 9.00 -8.80 1.21
CA ALA A 97 7.96 -8.16 0.41
C ALA A 97 7.35 -6.95 1.13
N VAL A 98 7.10 -7.06 2.43
CA VAL A 98 6.59 -5.93 3.23
C VAL A 98 7.63 -4.81 3.33
N LEU A 99 8.90 -5.16 3.58
CA LEU A 99 9.99 -4.20 3.66
C LEU A 99 10.22 -3.46 2.33
N LEU A 100 10.33 -4.19 1.22
CA LEU A 100 10.57 -3.57 -0.09
C LEU A 100 9.36 -2.78 -0.59
N GLY A 101 8.14 -3.24 -0.34
CA GLY A 101 6.92 -2.52 -0.72
C GLY A 101 6.81 -1.16 -0.02
N THR A 102 6.87 -1.16 1.32
CA THR A 102 6.83 0.08 2.12
C THR A 102 8.07 0.97 1.90
N GLY A 103 9.25 0.37 1.76
CA GLY A 103 10.50 1.07 1.50
C GLY A 103 10.49 1.80 0.15
N LEU A 104 10.04 1.13 -0.92
CA LEU A 104 9.96 1.75 -2.24
C LEU A 104 8.91 2.88 -2.28
N VAL A 105 7.75 2.70 -1.65
CA VAL A 105 6.76 3.79 -1.52
C VAL A 105 7.36 4.98 -0.77
N SER A 106 8.06 4.73 0.34
CA SER A 106 8.69 5.79 1.13
C SER A 106 9.78 6.53 0.35
N ALA A 107 10.60 5.79 -0.42
CA ALA A 107 11.64 6.37 -1.27
C ALA A 107 11.05 7.24 -2.39
N LEU A 108 10.01 6.77 -3.07
CA LEU A 108 9.31 7.55 -4.10
C LEU A 108 8.65 8.80 -3.50
N LYS A 109 8.01 8.66 -2.34
CA LYS A 109 7.40 9.77 -1.60
C LYS A 109 8.40 10.87 -1.28
N ALA A 110 9.62 10.52 -0.86
CA ALA A 110 10.66 11.48 -0.50
C ALA A 110 11.09 12.40 -1.67
N HIS A 111 10.95 11.92 -2.91
CA HIS A 111 11.32 12.66 -4.13
C HIS A 111 10.12 13.31 -4.83
N SER A 112 8.92 13.15 -4.29
CA SER A 112 7.70 13.62 -4.91
C SER A 112 7.46 15.11 -4.69
N GLN A 113 7.07 15.79 -5.76
CA GLN A 113 6.69 17.20 -5.75
C GLN A 113 5.21 17.41 -5.44
N MET A 114 4.40 16.35 -5.43
CA MET A 114 2.96 16.51 -5.23
C MET A 114 2.62 16.90 -3.79
N ASP A 115 1.74 17.89 -3.67
CA ASP A 115 1.24 18.42 -2.43
C ASP A 115 0.09 17.59 -1.87
N CYS A 116 -0.08 17.66 -0.55
CA CYS A 116 -1.18 17.02 0.15
C CYS A 116 -2.45 17.87 -0.03
N PRO A 117 -3.65 17.27 -0.10
CA PRO A 117 -4.90 18.02 -0.20
C PRO A 117 -5.02 19.14 0.85
N TRP A 118 -4.69 18.89 2.12
CA TRP A 118 -4.78 19.88 3.20
C TRP A 118 -3.91 21.12 3.00
N ASP A 119 -2.89 21.08 2.14
CA ASP A 119 -1.98 22.19 1.92
C ASP A 119 -2.47 23.06 0.77
N LEU A 120 -3.43 22.57 -0.02
CA LEU A 120 -3.92 23.26 -1.20
C LEU A 120 -4.87 24.39 -0.82
N ALA A 121 -4.72 25.54 -1.49
CA ALA A 121 -5.60 26.69 -1.36
C ALA A 121 -7.08 26.36 -1.64
N ARG A 122 -7.33 25.33 -2.47
CA ARG A 122 -8.67 24.78 -2.71
C ARG A 122 -9.35 24.26 -1.44
N TYR A 123 -8.57 23.80 -0.46
CA TYR A 123 -9.04 23.14 0.76
C TYR A 123 -8.58 23.87 2.02
N GLY A 124 -8.45 25.20 1.95
CA GLY A 124 -8.09 26.07 3.08
C GLY A 124 -6.59 26.18 3.38
N GLY A 125 -5.73 25.57 2.57
CA GLY A 125 -4.28 25.73 2.65
C GLY A 125 -3.76 26.94 1.87
N THR A 126 -2.48 26.91 1.49
CA THR A 126 -1.79 28.05 0.84
C THR A 126 -1.17 27.70 -0.51
N ARG A 127 -1.10 26.42 -0.88
CA ARG A 127 -0.43 25.94 -2.10
C ARG A 127 -1.38 25.86 -3.29
N ALA A 128 -0.87 26.18 -4.48
CA ALA A 128 -1.61 25.96 -5.71
C ALA A 128 -1.65 24.46 -6.05
N TYR A 129 -2.77 24.01 -6.63
CA TYR A 129 -2.84 22.64 -7.14
C TYR A 129 -2.02 22.51 -8.43
N HIS A 130 -1.11 21.55 -8.45
CA HIS A 130 -0.31 21.18 -9.61
C HIS A 130 -0.62 19.74 -10.02
N ARG A 131 -0.72 19.49 -11.31
CA ARG A 131 -0.85 18.13 -11.85
C ARG A 131 0.47 17.36 -11.69
N PRO A 132 0.44 16.01 -11.66
CA PRO A 132 1.63 15.17 -11.45
C PRO A 132 2.83 15.47 -12.36
N TRP A 133 2.58 15.98 -13.57
CA TRP A 133 3.59 16.28 -14.60
C TRP A 133 3.97 17.76 -14.69
N GLN A 134 3.43 18.60 -13.81
CA GLN A 134 3.78 20.01 -13.73
C GLN A 134 4.86 20.20 -12.67
N ALA A 135 5.94 20.91 -13.02
CA ALA A 135 6.96 21.28 -12.05
C ALA A 135 6.35 22.22 -11.00
N ALA A 136 6.51 21.88 -9.72
CA ALA A 136 6.20 22.81 -8.64
C ALA A 136 7.35 23.82 -8.51
N GLY A 137 7.05 25.11 -8.58
CA GLY A 137 8.04 26.18 -8.32
C GLY A 137 8.33 26.41 -6.83
N GLN A 138 7.96 25.46 -5.96
CA GLN A 138 7.95 25.57 -4.50
C GLN A 138 8.62 24.34 -3.86
N THR A 139 8.79 24.37 -2.54
CA THR A 139 9.31 23.22 -1.77
C THR A 139 8.45 21.98 -1.99
N PRO A 140 9.04 20.79 -2.25
CA PRO A 140 8.29 19.57 -2.57
C PRO A 140 7.30 19.17 -1.46
N GLY A 141 6.05 18.87 -1.81
CA GLY A 141 5.03 18.44 -0.85
C GLY A 141 5.20 17.00 -0.34
N ARG A 142 5.87 16.13 -1.10
CA ARG A 142 6.18 14.74 -0.71
C ARG A 142 4.93 13.94 -0.32
N CYS A 143 3.81 14.09 -1.02
CA CYS A 143 2.55 13.43 -0.66
C CYS A 143 2.18 12.22 -1.54
N PHE A 144 2.90 11.98 -2.64
CA PHE A 144 2.67 10.84 -3.52
C PHE A 144 3.90 9.93 -3.60
N PRO A 145 3.79 8.59 -3.47
CA PRO A 145 2.58 7.84 -3.09
C PRO A 145 2.26 7.89 -1.58
N ALA A 146 1.13 7.31 -1.18
CA ALA A 146 0.65 7.30 0.19
C ALA A 146 1.45 6.35 1.11
N GLY A 147 2.44 6.91 1.82
CA GLY A 147 3.28 6.17 2.77
C GLY A 147 2.50 5.44 3.87
N HIS A 148 1.52 6.07 4.49
CA HIS A 148 0.74 5.43 5.57
C HIS A 148 -0.10 4.26 5.04
N ALA A 149 -0.81 4.45 3.93
CA ALA A 149 -1.60 3.39 3.30
C ALA A 149 -0.74 2.19 2.87
N SER A 150 0.50 2.44 2.41
CA SER A 150 1.43 1.36 2.05
C SER A 150 1.75 0.42 3.21
N ALA A 151 1.73 0.89 4.47
CA ALA A 151 1.92 0.02 5.63
C ALA A 151 0.80 -1.02 5.78
N GLY A 152 -0.39 -0.78 5.20
CA GLY A 152 -1.46 -1.75 5.08
C GLY A 152 -1.34 -2.58 3.80
N TYR A 153 -1.22 -1.92 2.64
CA TYR A 153 -1.15 -2.61 1.34
C TYR A 153 0.07 -3.52 1.17
N ALA A 154 1.16 -3.31 1.89
CA ALA A 154 2.31 -4.21 1.89
C ALA A 154 1.94 -5.65 2.30
N TRP A 155 0.89 -5.81 3.10
CA TRP A 155 0.35 -7.11 3.51
C TRP A 155 -0.45 -7.83 2.42
N LEU A 156 -0.63 -7.24 1.22
CA LEU A 156 -1.08 -7.99 0.04
C LEU A 156 -0.17 -9.19 -0.27
N ALA A 157 1.10 -9.14 0.18
CA ALA A 157 2.02 -10.26 0.19
C ALA A 157 1.46 -11.53 0.88
N LEU A 158 0.52 -11.39 1.82
CA LEU A 158 -0.15 -12.53 2.45
C LEU A 158 -0.89 -13.42 1.44
N TYR A 159 -1.39 -12.86 0.33
CA TYR A 159 -1.98 -13.67 -0.74
C TYR A 159 -1.00 -14.74 -1.22
N PHE A 160 0.22 -14.34 -1.56
CA PHE A 160 1.24 -15.24 -2.10
C PHE A 160 1.88 -16.11 -1.02
N PHE A 161 2.05 -15.58 0.20
CA PHE A 161 2.48 -16.37 1.35
C PHE A 161 1.53 -17.55 1.57
N PHE A 162 0.22 -17.29 1.69
CA PHE A 162 -0.76 -18.35 1.87
C PHE A 162 -0.92 -19.24 0.65
N ASP A 163 -0.78 -18.71 -0.58
CA ASP A 163 -0.77 -19.57 -1.78
C ASP A 163 0.37 -20.59 -1.76
N ALA A 164 1.50 -20.28 -1.12
CA ALA A 164 2.62 -21.21 -0.96
C ALA A 164 2.45 -22.20 0.21
N VAL A 165 1.87 -21.79 1.35
CA VAL A 165 1.82 -22.64 2.56
C VAL A 165 0.47 -23.27 2.84
N ARG A 166 -0.63 -22.58 2.53
CA ARG A 166 -2.02 -23.01 2.79
C ARG A 166 -2.98 -22.37 1.77
N PRO A 167 -3.05 -22.85 0.51
CA PRO A 167 -3.73 -22.15 -0.60
C PRO A 167 -5.18 -21.77 -0.34
N ARG A 168 -5.91 -22.53 0.48
CA ARG A 168 -7.29 -22.23 0.92
C ARG A 168 -7.42 -20.87 1.64
N TRP A 169 -6.33 -20.30 2.17
CA TRP A 169 -6.31 -19.01 2.87
C TRP A 169 -5.87 -17.83 1.99
N ARG A 170 -5.44 -18.04 0.74
CA ARG A 170 -4.89 -16.94 -0.09
C ARG A 170 -5.84 -15.76 -0.23
N ARG A 171 -7.13 -16.02 -0.43
CA ARG A 171 -8.16 -14.98 -0.56
C ARG A 171 -8.39 -14.23 0.75
N ARG A 172 -8.23 -14.89 1.89
CA ARG A 172 -8.27 -14.23 3.21
C ARG A 172 -7.06 -13.34 3.42
N GLY A 173 -5.87 -13.79 3.00
CA GLY A 173 -4.67 -12.96 2.99
C GLY A 173 -4.81 -11.71 2.11
N LEU A 174 -5.38 -11.88 0.91
CA LEU A 174 -5.70 -10.75 0.02
C LEU A 174 -6.69 -9.77 0.67
N ALA A 175 -7.78 -10.30 1.23
CA ALA A 175 -8.79 -9.48 1.90
C ALA A 175 -8.21 -8.72 3.11
N ALA A 176 -7.31 -9.35 3.89
CA ALA A 176 -6.63 -8.69 4.99
C ALA A 176 -5.73 -7.54 4.52
N GLY A 177 -4.88 -7.77 3.50
CA GLY A 177 -4.01 -6.72 2.96
C GLY A 177 -4.78 -5.57 2.32
N LEU A 178 -5.84 -5.88 1.54
CA LEU A 178 -6.73 -4.87 0.96
C LEU A 178 -7.47 -4.10 2.06
N GLY A 179 -8.03 -4.79 3.05
CA GLY A 179 -8.78 -4.18 4.14
C GLY A 179 -7.93 -3.23 4.97
N LEU A 180 -6.71 -3.64 5.35
CA LEU A 180 -5.77 -2.77 6.08
C LEU A 180 -5.35 -1.55 5.24
N GLY A 181 -5.01 -1.76 3.97
CA GLY A 181 -4.62 -0.65 3.08
C GLY A 181 -5.75 0.33 2.84
N LEU A 182 -6.98 -0.14 2.63
CA LEU A 182 -8.17 0.70 2.49
C LEU A 182 -8.49 1.45 3.78
N LEU A 183 -8.42 0.78 4.93
CA LEU A 183 -8.64 1.44 6.23
C LEU A 183 -7.67 2.61 6.42
N PHE A 184 -6.38 2.38 6.16
CA PHE A 184 -5.34 3.41 6.34
C PHE A 184 -5.42 4.49 5.26
N GLY A 185 -5.82 4.13 4.04
CA GLY A 185 -6.00 5.06 2.94
C GLY A 185 -7.18 6.00 3.16
N ILE A 186 -8.35 5.44 3.49
CA ILE A 186 -9.57 6.20 3.81
C ILE A 186 -9.33 7.14 4.99
N ASP A 187 -8.66 6.67 6.05
CA ASP A 187 -8.24 7.52 7.17
C ASP A 187 -7.46 8.75 6.68
N GLN A 188 -6.47 8.56 5.81
CA GLN A 188 -5.66 9.67 5.29
C GLN A 188 -6.42 10.58 4.33
N GLN A 189 -7.40 10.05 3.58
CA GLN A 189 -8.25 10.86 2.71
C GLN A 189 -9.19 11.77 3.53
N LEU A 190 -9.81 11.23 4.58
CA LEU A 190 -10.61 12.02 5.54
C LEU A 190 -9.77 13.06 6.27
N ARG A 191 -8.50 12.76 6.53
CA ARG A 191 -7.59 13.76 7.12
C ARG A 191 -7.19 14.85 6.13
N GLY A 192 -7.48 14.73 4.84
CA GLY A 192 -6.97 15.61 3.79
C GLY A 192 -5.48 15.39 3.46
N ALA A 193 -4.89 14.26 3.88
CA ALA A 193 -3.46 14.01 3.74
C ALA A 193 -3.07 13.39 2.39
N HIS A 194 -3.97 12.66 1.73
CA HIS A 194 -3.67 12.00 0.46
C HIS A 194 -4.89 12.00 -0.46
N PHE A 195 -4.65 12.08 -1.77
CA PHE A 195 -5.67 11.76 -2.77
C PHE A 195 -5.78 10.24 -2.97
N LEU A 196 -6.90 9.77 -3.53
CA LEU A 196 -7.13 8.34 -3.77
C LEU A 196 -6.11 7.73 -4.75
N SER A 197 -5.60 8.50 -5.73
CA SER A 197 -4.50 8.03 -6.58
C SER A 197 -3.22 7.73 -5.81
N HIS A 198 -2.95 8.44 -4.71
CA HIS A 198 -1.78 8.19 -3.88
C HIS A 198 -1.85 6.78 -3.25
N ASP A 199 -3.06 6.37 -2.85
CA ASP A 199 -3.34 5.04 -2.31
C ASP A 199 -3.28 3.97 -3.40
N LEU A 200 -3.90 4.23 -4.55
CA LEU A 200 -3.90 3.34 -5.71
C LEU A 200 -2.47 2.95 -6.13
N TYR A 201 -1.57 3.93 -6.26
CA TYR A 201 -0.19 3.67 -6.63
C TYR A 201 0.58 2.95 -5.52
N SER A 202 0.28 3.22 -4.25
CA SER A 202 0.86 2.48 -3.13
C SER A 202 0.44 1.01 -3.14
N ALA A 203 -0.83 0.73 -3.40
CA ALA A 203 -1.37 -0.61 -3.55
C ALA A 203 -0.72 -1.34 -4.74
N ALA A 204 -0.60 -0.67 -5.88
CA ALA A 204 0.04 -1.22 -7.07
C ALA A 204 1.52 -1.57 -6.83
N ILE A 205 2.30 -0.66 -6.23
CA ILE A 205 3.70 -0.90 -5.89
C ILE A 205 3.82 -2.11 -4.97
N CYS A 206 3.04 -2.14 -3.88
CA CYS A 206 3.05 -3.25 -2.94
C CYS A 206 2.68 -4.58 -3.61
N TRP A 207 1.65 -4.57 -4.47
CA TRP A 207 1.22 -5.76 -5.22
C TRP A 207 2.31 -6.28 -6.16
N PHE A 208 2.91 -5.42 -6.99
CA PHE A 208 3.91 -5.86 -7.97
C PHE A 208 5.23 -6.28 -7.33
N ILE A 209 5.65 -5.63 -6.24
CA ILE A 209 6.80 -6.09 -5.45
C ILE A 209 6.50 -7.47 -4.85
N ALA A 210 5.35 -7.63 -4.19
CA ALA A 210 4.96 -8.91 -3.62
C ALA A 210 4.86 -10.01 -4.68
N LEU A 211 4.25 -9.71 -5.83
CA LEU A 211 4.10 -10.61 -6.96
C LEU A 211 5.46 -11.03 -7.53
N GLY A 212 6.33 -10.07 -7.86
CA GLY A 212 7.66 -10.33 -8.41
C GLY A 212 8.52 -11.18 -7.47
N LEU A 213 8.60 -10.80 -6.21
CA LEU A 213 9.30 -11.57 -5.18
C LEU A 213 8.72 -12.98 -5.01
N SER A 214 7.40 -13.16 -5.16
CA SER A 214 6.79 -14.48 -5.01
C SER A 214 7.29 -15.44 -6.09
N ARG A 215 7.50 -14.93 -7.31
CA ARG A 215 8.00 -15.71 -8.44
C ARG A 215 9.46 -16.07 -8.29
N TRP A 216 10.24 -15.22 -7.63
CA TRP A 216 11.65 -15.46 -7.38
C TRP A 216 11.88 -16.39 -6.17
N VAL A 217 11.18 -16.15 -5.06
CA VAL A 217 11.44 -16.83 -3.77
C VAL A 217 10.59 -18.09 -3.58
N LEU A 218 9.31 -18.09 -3.98
CA LEU A 218 8.36 -19.16 -3.61
C LEU A 218 8.13 -20.22 -4.69
N ARG A 219 8.37 -19.92 -5.98
CA ARG A 219 8.12 -20.88 -7.08
C ARG A 219 8.99 -22.14 -7.03
N SER A 220 10.15 -22.09 -6.40
CA SER A 220 11.10 -23.21 -6.31
C SER A 220 10.52 -24.45 -5.61
N ARG A 221 9.55 -24.31 -4.70
CA ARG A 221 8.95 -25.45 -3.97
C ARG A 221 7.82 -26.19 -4.66
N ARG A 222 7.14 -25.58 -5.64
CA ARG A 222 6.01 -26.24 -6.30
C ARG A 222 6.46 -27.36 -7.25
N ALA A 223 7.70 -27.28 -7.74
CA ALA A 223 8.33 -28.34 -8.51
C ALA A 223 8.85 -29.48 -7.60
N GLU A 224 9.44 -29.16 -6.44
CA GLU A 224 9.96 -30.15 -5.48
C GLU A 224 8.88 -30.97 -4.74
N MET A 225 7.64 -30.46 -4.65
CA MET A 225 6.55 -31.13 -3.93
C MET A 225 5.63 -31.95 -4.86
N LEU A 226 5.85 -31.85 -6.18
CA LEU A 226 5.15 -32.62 -7.22
C LEU A 226 6.07 -33.62 -7.93
N ALA A 227 7.34 -33.69 -7.52
CA ALA A 227 8.34 -34.69 -7.92
C ALA A 227 8.58 -35.65 -6.74
#